data_AF-A0A932GDZ6-F1
#
_entry.id   AF-A0A932GDZ6-F1
#
_cell.length_a   1.000
_cell.length_b   1.000
_cell.length_c   1.000
_cell.angle_alpha   90.00
_cell.angle_beta   90.00
_cell.angle_gamma   90.00
#
_symmetry.space_group_name_H-M   'P 1'
#
loop_
_entity.id
_entity.type
_entity.pdbx_description
1 polymer ?
#
loop_
_entity_poly.entity_id
_entity_poly.type
_entity_poly.pdbx_seq_one_letter_code
_entity_poly.pdbx_strand_id
1 'polypeptide(L)'
;MEAMRPYFTEEWGNPSSSYKFGARLKTVIETAREQVAELIGAQPREVIFTSCGTESNNAAIHAALKARPEKPHIVTSAVEHSSVLNYCRALERNHECTPIHTNPPPIRSSGRRSRTPASRKT
;
A
#
# COMPACT_ATOMS: atom_id res chain seq x y z
N MET A 1 -3.95 -0.39 -22.47
CA MET A 1 -3.99 -1.79 -22.96
C MET A 1 -2.88 -2.12 -23.93
N GLU A 2 -2.46 -1.20 -24.80
CA GLU A 2 -1.46 -1.45 -25.84
C GLU A 2 -0.17 -2.09 -25.33
N ALA A 3 0.38 -1.59 -24.20
CA ALA A 3 1.59 -2.14 -23.59
C ALA A 3 1.45 -3.61 -23.13
N MET A 4 0.24 -4.07 -22.79
CA MET A 4 0.04 -5.46 -22.33
C MET A 4 -0.35 -6.42 -23.45
N ARG A 5 -0.89 -5.93 -24.56
CA ARG A 5 -1.41 -6.77 -25.65
C ARG A 5 -0.41 -7.81 -26.17
N PRO A 6 0.88 -7.48 -26.42
CA PRO A 6 1.84 -8.44 -26.93
C PRO A 6 1.99 -9.68 -26.04
N TYR A 7 1.94 -9.50 -24.71
CA TYR A 7 2.12 -10.58 -23.74
C TYR A 7 0.90 -11.50 -23.59
N PHE A 8 -0.26 -11.10 -24.14
CA PHE A 8 -1.45 -11.93 -24.21
C PHE A 8 -1.58 -12.70 -25.53
N THR A 9 -0.77 -12.39 -26.55
CA THR A 9 -0.91 -12.97 -27.90
C THR A 9 0.38 -13.55 -28.46
N GLU A 10 1.44 -12.74 -28.57
CA GLU A 10 2.64 -13.02 -29.37
C GLU A 10 3.84 -13.39 -28.49
N GLU A 11 3.99 -12.71 -27.36
CA GLU A 11 5.10 -12.86 -26.42
C GLU A 11 4.64 -13.58 -25.15
N TRP A 12 4.15 -14.81 -25.31
CA TRP A 12 3.81 -15.69 -24.20
C TRP A 12 5.01 -16.56 -23.80
N GLY A 13 5.08 -17.01 -22.55
CA GLY A 13 6.17 -17.87 -22.10
C GLY A 13 6.44 -17.78 -20.61
N ASN A 14 7.23 -18.72 -20.10
CA ASN A 14 7.62 -18.72 -18.69
C ASN A 14 8.95 -17.94 -18.52
N PRO A 15 8.95 -16.79 -17.80
CA PRO A 15 10.16 -15.99 -17.57
C PRO A 15 11.23 -16.71 -16.73
N SER A 16 10.86 -17.80 -16.05
CA SER A 16 11.79 -18.66 -15.30
C SER A 16 12.46 -19.74 -16.17
N SER A 17 12.05 -19.90 -17.43
CA SER A 17 12.62 -20.89 -18.34
C SER A 17 13.97 -20.44 -18.90
N SER A 18 14.91 -21.37 -19.01
CA SER A 18 16.18 -21.17 -19.73
C SER A 18 16.02 -21.21 -21.25
N TYR A 19 14.85 -21.63 -21.76
CA TYR A 19 14.56 -21.61 -23.18
C TYR A 19 14.53 -20.17 -23.71
N LYS A 20 15.22 -19.92 -24.83
CA LYS A 20 15.45 -18.56 -25.38
C LYS A 20 14.18 -17.72 -25.53
N PHE A 21 13.05 -18.37 -25.82
CA PHE A 21 11.76 -17.70 -25.96
C PHE A 21 11.25 -17.13 -24.63
N GLY A 22 11.29 -17.93 -23.55
CA GLY A 22 10.88 -17.49 -22.20
C GLY A 22 11.88 -16.55 -21.54
N ALA A 23 13.18 -16.73 -21.82
CA ALA A 23 14.24 -15.90 -21.24
C ALA A 23 14.11 -14.40 -21.59
N ARG A 24 13.52 -14.05 -22.74
CA ARG A 24 13.27 -12.64 -23.13
C ARG A 24 12.24 -11.96 -22.22
N LEU A 25 11.22 -12.70 -21.76
CA LEU A 25 10.19 -12.17 -20.87
C LEU A 25 10.72 -11.82 -19.49
N LYS A 26 11.83 -12.45 -19.07
CA LYS A 26 12.52 -12.03 -17.84
C LYS A 26 12.98 -10.59 -17.95
N THR A 27 13.59 -10.19 -19.07
CA THR A 27 14.03 -8.81 -19.29
C THR A 27 12.87 -7.83 -19.23
N VAL A 28 11.72 -8.17 -19.81
CA VAL A 28 10.51 -7.34 -19.76
C VAL A 28 10.06 -7.08 -18.32
N ILE A 29 10.00 -8.13 -17.49
CA ILE A 29 9.61 -8.01 -16.09
C ILE A 29 10.63 -7.17 -15.31
N GLU A 30 11.93 -7.33 -15.58
CA GLU A 30 12.96 -6.52 -14.92
C GLU A 30 12.91 -5.05 -15.34
N THR A 31 12.66 -4.73 -16.61
CA THR A 31 12.42 -3.34 -17.04
C THR A 31 11.19 -2.74 -16.37
N ALA A 32 10.08 -3.48 -16.27
CA ALA A 32 8.90 -3.01 -15.55
C ALA A 32 9.21 -2.77 -14.06
N ARG A 33 10.06 -3.63 -13.45
CA ARG A 33 10.52 -3.47 -12.07
C ARG A 33 11.32 -2.19 -11.88
N GLU A 34 12.24 -1.90 -12.80
CA GLU A 34 13.05 -0.68 -12.80
C GLU A 34 12.17 0.57 -12.90
N GLN A 35 11.20 0.58 -13.81
CA GLN A 35 10.26 1.70 -13.98
C GLN A 35 9.43 1.97 -12.72
N VAL A 36 8.92 0.92 -12.07
CA VAL A 36 8.18 1.05 -10.80
C VAL A 36 9.09 1.56 -9.69
N ALA A 37 10.31 1.04 -9.60
CA ALA A 37 11.29 1.45 -8.59
C ALA A 37 11.64 2.94 -8.74
N GLU A 38 11.90 3.40 -9.96
CA GLU A 38 12.16 4.81 -10.27
C GLU A 38 10.99 5.71 -9.87
N LEU A 39 9.75 5.28 -10.15
CA LEU A 39 8.54 6.04 -9.82
C LEU A 39 8.39 6.32 -8.31
N ILE A 40 8.82 5.39 -7.44
CA ILE A 40 8.68 5.50 -5.98
C ILE A 40 10.01 5.80 -5.27
N GLY A 41 11.10 6.01 -6.00
CA GLY A 41 12.43 6.26 -5.43
C GLY A 41 13.04 5.06 -4.69
N ALA A 42 12.71 3.83 -5.09
CA ALA A 42 13.23 2.59 -4.53
C ALA A 42 14.32 1.97 -5.42
N GLN A 43 15.01 0.95 -4.92
CA GLN A 43 15.87 0.09 -5.74
C GLN A 43 15.04 -1.00 -6.40
N PRO A 44 15.36 -1.46 -7.63
CA PRO A 44 14.60 -2.51 -8.31
C PRO A 44 14.41 -3.77 -7.44
N ARG A 45 15.44 -4.19 -6.70
CA ARG A 45 15.37 -5.35 -5.79
C ARG A 45 14.37 -5.23 -4.63
N GLU A 46 13.91 -4.02 -4.32
CA GLU A 46 12.92 -3.76 -3.27
C GLU A 46 11.48 -3.89 -3.78
N VAL A 47 11.29 -3.97 -5.10
CA VAL A 47 9.98 -4.10 -5.73
C VAL A 47 9.60 -5.57 -5.88
N ILE A 48 8.54 -5.98 -5.20
CA ILE A 48 7.91 -7.29 -5.33
C ILE A 48 6.56 -7.12 -6.01
N PHE A 49 6.37 -7.77 -7.17
CA PHE A 49 5.07 -7.78 -7.84
C PHE A 49 4.11 -8.74 -7.12
N THR A 50 2.88 -8.28 -6.90
CA THR A 50 1.76 -9.07 -6.36
C THR A 50 0.55 -8.90 -7.29
N SER A 51 -0.50 -9.70 -7.09
CA SER A 51 -1.72 -9.64 -7.90
C SER A 51 -2.55 -8.38 -7.64
N CYS A 52 -2.48 -7.80 -6.44
CA CYS A 52 -3.29 -6.64 -6.05
C CYS A 52 -2.82 -6.00 -4.73
N GLY A 53 -3.41 -4.85 -4.38
CA GLY A 53 -3.15 -4.16 -3.11
C GLY A 53 -3.53 -4.96 -1.86
N THR A 54 -4.57 -5.80 -1.92
CA THR A 54 -4.93 -6.69 -0.80
C THR A 54 -3.84 -7.72 -0.53
N GLU A 55 -3.30 -8.34 -1.58
CA GLU A 55 -2.18 -9.27 -1.44
C GLU A 55 -0.92 -8.56 -0.95
N SER A 56 -0.61 -7.37 -1.51
CA SER A 56 0.54 -6.55 -1.07
C SER A 56 0.50 -6.25 0.43
N ASN A 57 -0.63 -5.76 0.94
CA ASN A 57 -0.78 -5.39 2.34
C ASN A 57 -0.63 -6.61 3.26
N ASN A 58 -1.28 -7.73 2.91
CA ASN A 58 -1.21 -8.95 3.70
C ASN A 58 0.22 -9.53 3.70
N ALA A 59 0.87 -9.56 2.52
CA ALA A 59 2.23 -10.04 2.38
C ALA A 59 3.22 -9.22 3.23
N ALA A 60 3.10 -7.89 3.21
CA ALA A 60 3.98 -7.00 3.98
C ALA A 60 3.83 -7.24 5.50
N ILE A 61 2.60 -7.27 6.02
CA ILE A 61 2.34 -7.50 7.45
C ILE A 61 2.82 -8.90 7.87
N HIS A 62 2.49 -9.91 7.08
CA HIS A 62 2.89 -11.29 7.37
C HIS A 62 4.41 -11.48 7.37
N ALA A 63 5.09 -10.91 6.37
CA ALA A 63 6.54 -10.99 6.26
C ALA A 63 7.22 -10.29 7.44
N ALA A 64 6.71 -9.13 7.87
CA ALA A 64 7.25 -8.41 9.03
C ALA A 64 7.15 -9.24 10.32
N LEU A 65 5.99 -9.86 10.58
CA LEU A 65 5.79 -10.73 11.74
C LEU A 65 6.68 -11.98 11.70
N LYS A 66 6.83 -12.58 10.52
CA LYS A 66 7.71 -13.76 10.34
C LYS A 66 9.18 -13.42 10.47
N ALA A 67 9.60 -12.24 10.00
CA ALA A 67 10.99 -11.81 10.05
C ALA A 67 11.43 -11.43 11.47
N ARG A 68 10.48 -11.04 12.34
CA ARG A 68 10.72 -10.65 13.73
C ARG A 68 9.72 -11.33 14.68
N PRO A 69 9.82 -12.66 14.89
CA PRO A 69 8.90 -13.40 15.74
C PRO A 69 8.93 -12.93 17.21
N GLU A 70 10.02 -12.30 17.64
CA GLU A 70 10.16 -11.70 18.97
C GLU A 70 9.39 -10.38 19.14
N LYS A 71 8.86 -9.81 18.04
CA LYS A 71 8.04 -8.59 18.03
C LYS A 71 6.65 -8.87 17.44
N PRO A 72 5.79 -9.59 18.17
CA PRO A 72 4.49 -10.04 17.65
C PRO A 72 3.41 -8.94 17.67
N HIS A 73 3.70 -7.77 18.25
CA HIS A 73 2.75 -6.68 18.45
C HIS A 73 2.61 -5.81 17.20
N ILE A 74 1.37 -5.60 16.76
CA ILE A 74 1.02 -4.79 15.60
C ILE A 74 0.41 -3.48 16.08
N VAL A 75 0.98 -2.37 15.62
CA VAL A 75 0.43 -1.03 15.84
C VAL A 75 -0.13 -0.54 14.50
N THR A 76 -1.42 -0.18 14.48
CA THR A 76 -2.14 0.23 13.25
C THR A 76 -3.05 1.44 13.50
N SER A 77 -3.73 1.97 12.49
CA SER A 77 -4.69 3.09 12.62
C SER A 77 -6.14 2.63 12.42
N ALA A 78 -7.09 3.40 12.94
CA ALA A 78 -8.51 3.12 12.74
C ALA A 78 -9.02 3.47 11.32
N VAL A 79 -8.22 4.19 10.52
CA VAL A 79 -8.58 4.72 9.20
C VAL A 79 -7.96 3.92 8.05
N GLU A 80 -7.31 2.79 8.34
CA GLU A 80 -6.73 1.92 7.32
C GLU A 80 -7.77 1.36 6.35
N HIS A 81 -7.33 1.00 5.16
CA HIS A 81 -8.17 0.31 4.19
C HIS A 81 -8.65 -1.06 4.72
N SER A 82 -9.80 -1.53 4.23
CA SER A 82 -10.43 -2.78 4.65
C SER A 82 -9.50 -4.01 4.53
N SER A 83 -8.59 -4.02 3.55
CA SER A 83 -7.58 -5.08 3.39
C SER A 83 -6.64 -5.19 4.59
N VAL A 84 -6.25 -4.07 5.19
CA VAL A 84 -5.39 -4.07 6.40
C VAL A 84 -6.23 -4.40 7.63
N LEU A 85 -7.37 -3.72 7.83
CA LEU A 85 -8.21 -3.91 9.02
C LEU A 85 -8.69 -5.36 9.16
N ASN A 86 -9.13 -5.97 8.06
CA ASN A 86 -9.58 -7.37 8.08
C ASN A 86 -8.43 -8.33 8.33
N TYR A 87 -7.23 -8.03 7.83
CA TYR A 87 -6.07 -8.87 8.06
C TYR A 87 -5.57 -8.79 9.51
N CYS A 88 -5.50 -7.59 10.10
CA CYS A 88 -5.19 -7.41 11.51
C CYS A 88 -6.20 -8.15 12.41
N ARG A 89 -7.51 -8.04 12.15
CA ARG A 89 -8.54 -8.80 12.87
C ARG A 89 -8.34 -10.32 12.77
N ALA A 90 -7.90 -10.82 11.62
CA ALA A 90 -7.61 -12.25 11.48
C ALA A 90 -6.39 -12.67 12.32
N LEU A 91 -5.40 -11.78 12.49
CA LEU A 91 -4.19 -12.02 13.27
C LEU A 91 -4.40 -11.88 14.78
N GLU A 92 -5.44 -11.19 15.25
CA GLU A 92 -5.78 -11.03 16.68
C GLU A 92 -5.90 -12.36 17.45
N ARG A 93 -6.08 -13.48 16.75
CA ARG A 93 -6.06 -14.83 17.37
C ARG A 93 -4.69 -15.19 17.97
N ASN A 94 -3.60 -14.71 17.37
CA ASN A 94 -2.22 -15.09 17.70
C ASN A 94 -1.30 -13.88 17.96
N HIS A 95 -1.76 -12.66 17.67
CA HIS A 95 -0.97 -11.44 17.73
C HIS A 95 -1.77 -10.32 18.39
N GLU A 96 -1.12 -9.51 19.22
CA GLU A 96 -1.74 -8.31 19.78
C GLU A 96 -1.79 -7.20 18.73
N CYS A 97 -2.95 -6.53 18.59
CA CYS A 97 -3.15 -5.42 17.66
C CYS A 97 -3.66 -4.19 18.41
N THR A 98 -2.93 -3.06 18.34
CA THR A 98 -3.34 -1.80 18.98
C THR A 98 -3.65 -0.73 17.92
N PRO A 99 -4.90 -0.23 17.85
CA PRO A 99 -5.25 0.90 17.00
C PRO A 99 -4.86 2.23 17.66
N ILE A 100 -4.06 3.05 16.97
CA ILE A 100 -3.83 4.44 17.34
C ILE A 100 -5.01 5.26 16.79
N HIS A 101 -5.78 5.86 17.69
CA HIS A 101 -6.73 6.90 17.32
C HIS A 101 -5.95 8.17 16.97
N THR A 102 -5.87 8.50 15.68
CA THR A 102 -5.59 9.87 15.28
C THR A 102 -6.84 10.67 15.63
N ASN A 103 -6.83 11.39 16.76
CA ASN A 103 -7.86 12.40 16.99
C ASN A 103 -7.55 13.53 15.99
N PRO A 104 -8.33 13.73 14.89
CA PRO A 104 -8.11 14.90 14.08
C PRO A 104 -8.34 16.13 14.99
N PRO A 105 -7.46 17.13 15.02
CA PRO A 105 -7.74 18.35 15.76
C PRO A 105 -9.11 18.88 15.30
N PRO A 106 -9.99 19.32 16.23
CA PRO A 106 -11.31 19.78 15.86
C PRO A 106 -11.17 20.87 14.81
N ILE A 107 -11.78 20.66 13.64
CA ILE A 107 -11.86 21.67 12.59
C ILE A 107 -12.58 22.85 13.23
N ARG A 108 -11.84 23.87 13.64
CA ARG A 108 -12.41 25.15 14.06
C ARG A 108 -13.08 25.72 12.82
N SER A 109 -14.39 25.54 12.72
CA SER A 109 -15.20 26.36 11.82
C SER A 109 -14.89 27.79 12.20
N SER A 110 -14.23 28.52 11.30
CA SER A 110 -14.04 29.96 11.43
C SER A 110 -15.42 30.59 11.27
N GLY A 111 -16.19 30.57 12.36
CA GLY A 111 -17.42 31.32 12.51
C GLY A 111 -17.11 32.77 12.18
N ARG A 112 -17.59 33.20 11.02
CA ARG A 112 -17.61 34.58 10.56
C ARG A 112 -18.27 35.40 11.68
N ARG A 113 -17.46 36.08 12.50
CA ARG A 113 -17.98 37.02 13.50
C ARG A 113 -18.74 38.10 12.75
N SER A 114 -20.07 38.04 12.80
CA SER A 114 -20.91 39.17 12.44
C SER A 114 -20.58 40.30 13.40
N ARG A 115 -19.92 41.34 12.87
CA ARG A 115 -19.76 42.62 13.55
C ARG A 115 -21.13 43.30 13.54
N THR A 116 -21.87 43.24 14.63
CA THR A 116 -22.98 44.17 14.87
C THR A 116 -22.38 45.51 15.32
N PRO A 117 -22.74 46.66 14.69
CA PRO A 117 -22.24 47.95 15.13
C PRO A 117 -22.99 48.37 16.41
N ALA A 118 -22.23 48.90 17.36
CA ALA A 118 -22.76 49.51 18.57
C ALA A 118 -23.67 50.70 18.22
N SER A 119 -24.93 50.65 18.63
CA SER A 119 -25.82 51.80 18.66
C SER A 119 -25.65 52.53 20.00
N ARG A 120 -25.34 53.82 19.91
CA ARG A 120 -25.11 54.76 21.01
C ARG A 120 -26.34 55.69 21.10
N LYS A 121 -26.68 56.10 22.33
CA LYS A 121 -27.65 57.17 22.72
C LYS A 121 -29.12 56.71 22.71
N THR A 122 -29.97 57.05 23.67
CA THR A 122 -30.03 58.12 24.70
C THR A 122 -30.75 57.59 25.92
#